data_AF-A0A849QP47-F1
#
_entry.id   AF-A0A849QP47-F1
#
_cell.length_a   1.000
_cell.length_b   1.000
_cell.length_c   1.000
_cell.angle_alpha   90.00
_cell.angle_beta   90.00
_cell.angle_gamma   90.00
#
_symmetry.space_group_name_H-M   'P 1'
#
loop_
_entity.id
_entity.type
_entity.pdbx_description
1 polymer ?
#
loop_
_entity_poly.entity_id
_entity_poly.type
_entity_poly.pdbx_seq_one_letter_code
_entity_poly.pdbx_strand_id
1 'polypeptide(L)'
;MDVIKLDTSAEFAAMADAYERSGGDPSVLKMADVSSLVVSGNKILSANQTEGVVLEKESTESGVDIMLTIKKGYTIPNPVHLCFGVLPKEGLQQINVTMIAEEDASVELIAHCTFPNSEHVIHKMDGKIIIHRNASLTYNETHFHGKKGGVEVIPQAKI
;
A
#
# COMPACT_ATOMS: atom_id res chain seq x y z
N MET A 1 -8.93 1.65 29.00
CA MET A 1 -8.08 2.53 28.18
C MET A 1 -8.78 2.65 26.84
N ASP A 2 -9.44 3.77 26.63
CA ASP A 2 -10.34 3.99 25.51
C ASP A 2 -9.56 3.99 24.20
N VAL A 3 -9.81 2.98 23.36
CA VAL A 3 -9.38 2.99 21.97
C VAL A 3 -10.25 4.02 21.27
N ILE A 4 -9.73 5.22 21.09
CA ILE A 4 -10.35 6.28 20.28
C ILE A 4 -10.53 5.70 18.87
N LYS A 5 -11.75 5.25 18.54
CA LYS A 5 -12.14 4.97 17.16
C LYS A 5 -12.17 6.31 16.43
N LEU A 6 -11.06 6.66 15.79
CA LEU A 6 -11.06 7.77 14.83
C LEU A 6 -12.04 7.46 13.70
N ASP A 7 -12.78 8.48 13.28
CA ASP A 7 -13.61 8.44 12.08
C ASP A 7 -12.73 8.12 10.86
N THR A 8 -13.21 7.27 9.95
CA THR A 8 -12.52 6.87 8.72
C THR A 8 -12.07 8.08 7.91
N SER A 9 -12.82 9.19 7.94
CA SER A 9 -12.45 10.46 7.30
C SER A 9 -11.18 11.09 7.91
N ALA A 10 -11.06 11.05 9.24
CA ALA A 10 -9.91 11.58 9.98
C ALA A 10 -8.69 10.67 9.86
N GLU A 11 -8.87 9.35 9.88
CA GLU A 11 -7.79 8.38 9.60
C GLU A 11 -7.26 8.55 8.17
N PHE A 12 -8.14 8.74 7.19
CA PHE A 12 -7.73 9.00 5.81
C PHE A 12 -6.94 10.32 5.69
N ALA A 13 -7.40 11.39 6.34
CA ALA A 13 -6.68 12.66 6.35
C ALA A 13 -5.28 12.54 6.97
N ALA A 14 -5.16 11.79 8.07
CA ALA A 14 -3.87 11.51 8.70
C ALA A 14 -2.94 10.68 7.79
N MET A 15 -3.48 9.69 7.07
CA MET A 15 -2.72 8.93 6.08
C MET A 15 -2.27 9.81 4.89
N ALA A 16 -3.13 10.72 4.42
CA ALA A 16 -2.81 11.65 3.34
C ALA A 16 -1.70 12.65 3.73
N ASP A 17 -1.75 13.26 4.92
CA ASP A 17 -0.67 14.11 5.46
C ASP A 17 0.65 13.34 5.55
N ALA A 18 0.58 12.12 6.08
CA ALA A 18 1.74 11.28 6.26
C ALA A 18 2.32 10.77 4.92
N TYR A 19 1.49 10.65 3.89
CA TYR A 19 1.89 10.38 2.51
C TYR A 19 2.58 11.60 1.86
N GLU A 20 2.05 12.81 2.04
CA GLU A 20 2.70 14.05 1.58
C GLU A 20 4.12 14.19 2.14
N ARG A 21 4.27 13.91 3.44
CA ARG A 21 5.56 13.94 4.14
C ARG A 21 6.54 12.87 3.67
N SER A 22 6.06 11.81 3.02
CA SER A 22 6.90 10.80 2.36
C SER A 22 7.35 11.22 0.94
N GLY A 23 6.99 12.42 0.49
CA GLY A 23 7.29 12.93 -0.85
C GLY A 23 6.18 12.66 -1.88
N GLY A 24 5.03 12.19 -1.42
CA GLY A 24 3.86 11.91 -2.24
C GLY A 24 2.99 13.12 -2.54
N ASP A 25 2.10 12.99 -3.54
CA ASP A 25 1.03 13.95 -3.79
C ASP A 25 -0.33 13.35 -3.38
N PRO A 26 -0.95 13.79 -2.27
CA PRO A 26 -2.22 13.25 -1.79
C PRO A 26 -3.40 13.43 -2.75
N SER A 27 -3.32 14.36 -3.70
CA SER A 27 -4.39 14.55 -4.70
C SER A 27 -4.56 13.31 -5.57
N VAL A 28 -3.48 12.58 -5.83
CA VAL A 28 -3.45 11.36 -6.64
C VAL A 28 -4.31 10.25 -6.03
N LEU A 29 -4.41 10.17 -4.70
CA LEU A 29 -5.24 9.16 -4.00
C LEU A 29 -6.75 9.36 -4.21
N LYS A 30 -7.16 10.49 -4.79
CA LYS A 30 -8.56 10.83 -5.07
C LYS A 30 -8.88 10.84 -6.58
N MET A 31 -7.88 10.62 -7.43
CA MET A 31 -8.05 10.63 -8.88
C MET A 31 -8.72 9.34 -9.36
N ALA A 32 -9.79 9.47 -10.14
CA ALA A 32 -10.56 8.33 -10.63
C ALA A 32 -9.80 7.48 -11.66
N ASP A 33 -8.86 8.08 -12.38
CA ASP A 33 -8.01 7.48 -13.41
C ASP A 33 -6.67 6.95 -12.85
N VAL A 34 -6.55 6.84 -11.52
CA VAL A 34 -5.38 6.26 -10.85
C VAL A 34 -5.82 5.12 -9.94
N SER A 35 -5.27 3.93 -10.17
CA SER A 35 -5.47 2.80 -9.26
C SER A 35 -4.74 3.06 -7.95
N SER A 36 -5.43 2.92 -6.82
CA SER A 36 -4.85 3.17 -5.50
C SER A 36 -5.44 2.28 -4.41
N LEU A 37 -4.67 2.04 -3.36
CA LEU A 37 -5.08 1.37 -2.14
C LEU A 37 -4.52 2.13 -0.93
N VAL A 38 -5.36 2.48 0.04
CA VAL A 38 -4.92 3.11 1.29
C VAL A 38 -5.33 2.26 2.48
N VAL A 39 -4.35 1.83 3.27
CA VAL A 39 -4.54 0.96 4.44
C VAL A 39 -3.89 1.56 5.68
N SER A 40 -4.65 1.67 6.77
CA SER A 40 -4.17 2.09 8.09
C SER A 40 -4.29 0.94 9.08
N GLY A 41 -3.16 0.42 9.55
CA GLY A 41 -3.08 -0.82 10.32
C GLY A 41 -3.67 -1.98 9.51
N ASN A 42 -4.81 -2.49 9.94
CA ASN A 42 -5.57 -3.51 9.23
C ASN A 42 -6.82 -2.99 8.51
N LYS A 43 -7.08 -1.69 8.55
CA LYS A 43 -8.29 -1.09 7.95
C LYS A 43 -8.01 -0.61 6.54
N ILE A 44 -8.77 -1.11 5.58
CA ILE A 44 -8.82 -0.56 4.23
C ILE A 44 -9.65 0.74 4.26
N LEU A 45 -9.02 1.88 4.02
CA LEU A 45 -9.66 3.20 4.06
C LEU A 45 -10.23 3.60 2.70
N SER A 46 -9.49 3.32 1.62
CA SER A 46 -9.94 3.55 0.25
C SER A 46 -9.32 2.55 -0.70
N ALA A 47 -10.01 2.31 -1.81
CA ALA A 47 -9.42 1.64 -2.94
C ALA A 47 -10.10 2.08 -4.24
N ASN A 48 -9.28 2.32 -5.26
CA ASN A 48 -9.70 2.59 -6.62
C ASN A 48 -8.98 1.64 -7.58
N GLN A 49 -9.63 1.24 -8.65
CA GLN A 49 -9.02 0.45 -9.72
C GLN A 49 -9.43 1.00 -11.07
N THR A 50 -8.49 1.03 -11.99
CA THR A 50 -8.67 1.46 -13.37
C THR A 50 -8.76 0.26 -14.29
N GLU A 51 -9.11 0.48 -15.55
CA GLU A 51 -9.10 -0.59 -16.54
C GLU A 51 -7.72 -1.27 -16.61
N GLY A 52 -7.70 -2.59 -16.75
CA GLY A 52 -6.48 -3.40 -16.76
C GLY A 52 -5.94 -3.76 -15.37
N VAL A 53 -6.41 -3.13 -14.30
CA VAL A 53 -5.99 -3.43 -12.91
C VAL A 53 -7.13 -4.15 -12.17
N VAL A 54 -6.83 -5.30 -11.57
CA VAL A 54 -7.73 -6.01 -10.66
C VAL A 54 -7.12 -6.00 -9.28
N LEU A 55 -7.84 -5.44 -8.30
CA LEU A 55 -7.38 -5.33 -6.92
C LEU A 55 -8.35 -6.02 -5.96
N GLU A 56 -8.06 -7.29 -5.67
CA GLU A 56 -8.71 -8.06 -4.62
C GLU A 56 -8.00 -7.81 -3.28
N LYS A 57 -8.79 -7.66 -2.23
CA LYS A 57 -8.30 -7.20 -0.92
C LYS A 57 -9.23 -7.62 0.20
N GLU A 58 -8.64 -8.03 1.32
CA GLU A 58 -9.36 -8.39 2.54
C GLU A 58 -8.56 -7.94 3.76
N SER A 59 -9.24 -7.27 4.71
CA SER A 59 -8.65 -6.94 6.00
C SER A 59 -8.47 -8.20 6.84
N THR A 60 -7.32 -8.35 7.50
CA THR A 60 -7.06 -9.43 8.46
C THR A 60 -7.08 -8.89 9.88
N GLU A 61 -6.83 -9.76 10.87
CA GLU A 61 -6.69 -9.32 12.26
C GLU A 61 -5.54 -8.32 12.43
N SER A 62 -4.44 -8.51 11.71
CA SER A 62 -3.18 -7.77 11.88
C SER A 62 -2.74 -6.98 10.64
N GLY A 63 -3.52 -6.94 9.57
CA GLY A 63 -3.18 -6.18 8.38
C GLY A 63 -4.12 -6.44 7.21
N VAL A 64 -3.57 -6.87 6.07
CA VAL A 64 -4.34 -6.99 4.82
C VAL A 64 -3.76 -8.07 3.90
N ASP A 65 -4.65 -8.82 3.27
CA ASP A 65 -4.34 -9.73 2.16
C ASP A 65 -4.70 -9.07 0.84
N ILE A 66 -3.81 -9.12 -0.14
CA ILE A 66 -3.95 -8.41 -1.43
C ILE A 66 -3.59 -9.35 -2.58
N MET A 67 -4.44 -9.39 -3.61
CA MET A 67 -4.08 -9.88 -4.94
C MET A 67 -4.25 -8.76 -5.96
N LEU A 68 -3.12 -8.32 -6.52
CA LEU A 68 -3.04 -7.29 -7.54
C LEU A 68 -2.67 -7.93 -8.88
N THR A 69 -3.59 -7.90 -9.84
CA THR A 69 -3.37 -8.46 -11.18
C THR A 69 -3.46 -7.38 -12.23
N ILE A 70 -2.43 -7.31 -13.08
CA ILE A 70 -2.42 -6.51 -14.30
C ILE A 70 -2.77 -7.43 -15.46
N LYS A 71 -3.90 -7.14 -16.11
CA LYS A 71 -4.48 -8.00 -17.14
C LYS A 71 -3.58 -8.08 -18.37
N LYS A 72 -3.67 -9.20 -19.08
CA LYS A 72 -2.93 -9.49 -20.31
C LYS A 72 -3.00 -8.32 -21.32
N GLY A 73 -1.83 -7.92 -21.83
CA GLY A 73 -1.70 -6.90 -22.87
C GLY A 73 -1.95 -5.45 -22.42
N TYR A 74 -2.23 -5.21 -21.13
CA TYR A 74 -2.43 -3.85 -20.62
C TYR A 74 -1.09 -3.21 -20.25
N THR A 75 -0.82 -2.04 -20.81
CA THR A 75 0.19 -1.10 -20.28
C THR A 75 -0.53 -0.07 -19.45
N ILE A 76 -0.31 -0.07 -18.13
CA ILE A 76 -0.96 0.87 -17.22
C ILE A 76 -0.24 2.22 -17.34
N PRO A 77 -0.94 3.31 -17.73
CA PRO A 77 -0.30 4.58 -18.05
C PRO A 77 0.14 5.37 -16.82
N ASN A 78 -0.58 5.22 -15.70
CA ASN A 78 -0.31 5.88 -14.43
C ASN A 78 0.18 4.83 -13.41
N PRO A 79 1.13 5.15 -12.53
CA PRO A 79 1.54 4.23 -11.48
C PRO A 79 0.37 3.82 -10.58
N VAL A 80 0.37 2.57 -10.12
CA VAL A 80 -0.56 2.11 -9.09
C VAL A 80 0.00 2.49 -7.72
N HIS A 81 -0.77 3.24 -6.93
CA HIS A 81 -0.34 3.74 -5.62
C HIS A 81 -0.78 2.81 -4.48
N LEU A 82 0.17 2.30 -3.71
CA LEU A 82 -0.09 1.44 -2.54
C LEU A 82 0.37 2.16 -1.27
N CYS A 83 -0.56 2.69 -0.49
CA CYS A 83 -0.26 3.42 0.73
C CYS A 83 -0.59 2.57 1.97
N PHE A 84 0.43 2.27 2.75
CA PHE A 84 0.29 1.50 3.99
C PHE A 84 0.76 2.36 5.17
N GLY A 85 0.11 2.29 6.32
CA GLY A 85 0.62 3.02 7.48
C GLY A 85 0.18 2.46 8.80
N VAL A 86 0.98 2.75 9.82
CA VAL A 86 0.66 2.50 11.23
C VAL A 86 0.73 3.85 11.94
N LEU A 87 -0.45 4.43 12.19
CA LEU A 87 -0.60 5.72 12.85
C LEU A 87 -0.36 5.68 14.37
N PRO A 88 -0.77 4.63 15.11
CA PRO A 88 -0.49 4.52 16.53
C PRO A 88 1.01 4.39 16.82
N LYS A 89 1.40 4.59 18.08
CA LYS A 89 2.80 4.46 18.52
C LYS A 89 3.33 3.03 18.45
N GLU A 90 2.42 2.08 18.62
CA GLU A 90 2.73 0.65 18.68
C GLU A 90 1.72 -0.10 17.83
N GLY A 91 2.16 -1.19 17.19
CA GLY A 91 1.27 -2.02 16.40
C GLY A 91 2.00 -2.93 15.44
N LEU A 92 1.31 -3.99 15.04
CA LEU A 92 1.71 -4.86 13.95
C LEU A 92 0.86 -4.54 12.73
N GLN A 93 1.51 -4.37 11.58
CA GLN A 93 0.87 -4.43 10.27
C GLN A 93 1.51 -5.54 9.46
N GLN A 94 0.73 -6.58 9.15
CA GLN A 94 1.15 -7.68 8.30
C GLN A 94 0.44 -7.63 6.94
N ILE A 95 1.21 -7.48 5.88
CA ILE A 95 0.72 -7.40 4.51
C ILE A 95 1.11 -8.69 3.79
N ASN A 96 0.13 -9.47 3.35
CA ASN A 96 0.37 -10.57 2.43
C ASN A 96 -0.07 -10.12 1.04
N VAL A 97 0.86 -10.08 0.08
CA VAL A 97 0.55 -9.54 -1.25
C VAL A 97 1.03 -10.46 -2.35
N THR A 98 0.13 -10.76 -3.29
CA THR A 98 0.47 -11.37 -4.57
C THR A 98 0.31 -10.34 -5.69
N MET A 99 1.37 -10.08 -6.43
CA MET A 99 1.39 -9.17 -7.58
C MET A 99 1.59 -9.99 -8.85
N ILE A 100 0.69 -9.85 -9.82
CA ILE A 100 0.70 -10.62 -11.06
C ILE A 100 0.71 -9.64 -12.23
N ALA A 101 1.75 -9.70 -13.07
CA ALA A 101 1.74 -9.08 -14.38
C ALA A 101 1.54 -10.19 -15.42
N GLU A 102 0.33 -10.25 -16.00
CA GLU A 102 0.00 -11.24 -17.05
C GLU A 102 0.79 -10.98 -18.34
N GLU A 103 0.68 -11.91 -19.31
CA GLU A 103 1.44 -11.84 -20.57
C GLU A 103 1.29 -10.48 -21.26
N ASP A 104 2.41 -9.93 -21.76
CA ASP A 104 2.47 -8.62 -22.43
C ASP A 104 1.96 -7.42 -21.59
N ALA A 105 1.81 -7.57 -20.26
CA ALA A 105 1.38 -6.49 -19.38
C ALA A 105 2.55 -5.65 -18.85
N SER A 106 2.35 -4.34 -18.66
CA SER A 106 3.35 -3.46 -18.06
C SER A 106 2.75 -2.54 -16.99
N VAL A 107 3.39 -2.44 -15.83
CA VAL A 107 2.95 -1.59 -14.73
C VAL A 107 4.12 -0.99 -13.95
N GLU A 108 3.90 0.21 -13.41
CA GLU A 108 4.69 0.75 -12.31
C GLU A 108 3.84 0.77 -11.03
N LEU A 109 4.41 0.29 -9.93
CA LEU A 109 3.83 0.31 -8.60
C LEU A 109 4.64 1.27 -7.74
N ILE A 110 3.96 2.15 -7.01
CA ILE A 110 4.59 3.04 -6.04
C ILE A 110 3.97 2.80 -4.67
N ALA A 111 4.77 2.23 -3.77
CA ALA A 111 4.42 2.01 -2.39
C ALA A 111 4.92 3.16 -1.50
N HIS A 112 4.04 3.68 -0.65
CA HIS A 112 4.40 4.65 0.38
C HIS A 112 3.97 4.11 1.73
N CYS A 113 4.94 3.75 2.56
CA CYS A 113 4.66 3.27 3.91
C CYS A 113 4.98 4.35 4.94
N THR A 114 4.08 4.58 5.90
CA THR A 114 4.19 5.72 6.82
C THR A 114 3.95 5.36 8.27
N PHE A 115 4.88 5.80 9.13
CA PHE A 115 4.94 5.47 10.56
C PHE A 115 5.21 6.74 11.39
N PRO A 116 4.27 7.72 11.41
CA PRO A 116 4.55 9.06 11.91
C PRO A 116 4.79 9.13 13.43
N ASN A 117 4.22 8.20 14.19
CA ASN A 117 4.26 8.20 15.66
C ASN A 117 5.01 7.00 16.25
N SER A 118 5.71 6.21 15.44
CA SER A 118 6.26 4.93 15.87
C SER A 118 7.18 5.04 17.09
N GLU A 119 7.02 4.09 18.00
CA GLU A 119 7.89 3.79 19.13
C GLU A 119 8.16 2.27 19.16
N HIS A 120 7.13 1.44 18.92
CA HIS A 120 7.24 -0.02 18.75
C HIS A 120 6.30 -0.55 17.65
N VAL A 121 6.61 -0.24 16.39
CA VAL A 121 5.85 -0.70 15.22
C VAL A 121 6.59 -1.84 14.52
N ILE A 122 5.87 -2.89 14.16
CA ILE A 122 6.35 -3.92 13.23
C ILE A 122 5.53 -3.81 11.95
N HIS A 123 6.20 -3.52 10.85
CA HIS A 123 5.62 -3.49 9.51
C HIS A 123 6.23 -4.63 8.70
N LYS A 124 5.45 -5.69 8.49
CA LYS A 124 5.89 -6.91 7.82
C LYS A 124 5.17 -7.07 6.48
N MET A 125 5.94 -7.35 5.43
CA MET A 125 5.42 -7.67 4.11
C MET A 125 5.90 -9.06 3.69
N ASP A 126 4.95 -9.91 3.34
CA ASP A 126 5.17 -11.22 2.71
C ASP A 126 4.63 -11.15 1.26
N GLY A 127 5.54 -10.97 0.30
CA GLY A 127 5.24 -10.72 -1.11
C GLY A 127 5.50 -11.91 -2.03
N LYS A 128 4.62 -12.13 -2.99
CA LYS A 128 4.81 -13.02 -4.15
C LYS A 128 4.58 -12.23 -5.43
N ILE A 129 5.56 -12.24 -6.33
CA ILE A 129 5.52 -11.52 -7.59
C ILE A 129 5.55 -12.55 -8.71
N ILE A 130 4.64 -12.44 -9.68
CA ILE A 130 4.55 -13.34 -10.83
C ILE A 130 4.61 -12.47 -12.08
N ILE A 131 5.70 -12.61 -12.85
CA ILE A 131 5.91 -11.90 -14.10
C ILE A 131 5.81 -12.90 -15.25
N HIS A 132 4.77 -12.76 -16.08
CA HIS A 132 4.55 -13.62 -17.24
C HIS A 132 5.39 -13.19 -18.45
N ARG A 133 5.25 -13.92 -19.56
CA ARG A 133 5.99 -13.68 -20.81
C ARG A 133 5.81 -12.23 -21.27
N ASN A 134 6.92 -11.58 -21.62
CA ASN A 134 6.99 -10.18 -22.09
C ASN A 134 6.39 -9.14 -21.13
N ALA A 135 6.09 -9.52 -19.88
CA ALA A 135 5.52 -8.60 -18.92
C ALA A 135 6.61 -7.82 -18.18
N SER A 136 6.28 -6.62 -17.70
CA SER A 136 7.16 -5.80 -16.86
C SER A 136 6.43 -5.24 -15.65
N LEU A 137 7.10 -5.29 -14.50
CA LEU A 137 6.64 -4.71 -13.25
C LEU A 137 7.79 -3.94 -12.63
N THR A 138 7.59 -2.64 -12.44
CA THR A 138 8.48 -1.79 -11.64
C THR A 138 7.86 -1.58 -10.27
N TYR A 139 8.64 -1.73 -9.20
CA TYR A 139 8.19 -1.50 -7.83
C TYR A 139 9.12 -0.49 -7.15
N ASN A 140 8.57 0.67 -6.81
CA ASN A 140 9.24 1.73 -6.07
C ASN A 140 8.62 1.83 -4.68
N GLU A 141 9.44 1.85 -3.64
CA GLU A 141 8.96 1.95 -2.26
C GLU A 141 9.67 3.06 -1.50
N THR A 142 8.88 3.86 -0.79
CA THR A 142 9.37 4.94 0.08
C THR A 142 8.78 4.77 1.47
N HIS A 143 9.62 4.91 2.50
CA HIS A 143 9.20 4.87 3.90
C HIS A 143 9.35 6.23 4.57
N PHE A 144 8.30 6.69 5.24
CA PHE A 144 8.35 7.84 6.13
C PHE A 144 8.36 7.39 7.60
N HIS A 145 9.40 7.78 8.32
CA HIS A 145 9.56 7.45 9.74
C HIS A 145 9.43 8.73 10.58
N GLY A 146 8.67 8.64 11.67
CA GLY A 146 8.61 9.70 12.67
C GLY A 146 9.96 9.97 13.33
N LYS A 147 10.08 11.13 13.99
CA LYS A 147 11.35 11.57 14.63
C LYS A 147 11.90 10.60 15.68
N LYS A 148 11.05 9.76 16.25
CA LYS A 148 11.40 8.80 17.31
C LYS A 148 11.96 7.47 16.78
N GLY A 149 11.84 7.19 15.48
CA GLY A 149 12.18 5.87 14.94
C GLY A 149 11.24 4.80 15.49
N GLY A 150 11.75 3.63 15.86
CA GLY A 150 10.95 2.59 16.54
C GLY A 150 10.03 1.79 15.62
N VAL A 151 10.37 1.71 14.34
CA VAL A 151 9.72 0.81 13.39
C VAL A 151 10.71 -0.26 12.92
N GLU A 152 10.27 -1.50 12.95
CA GLU A 152 10.93 -2.63 12.30
C GLU A 152 10.20 -2.91 10.98
N VAL A 153 10.92 -2.74 9.86
CA VAL A 153 10.39 -3.03 8.53
C VAL A 153 10.99 -4.34 8.04
N ILE A 154 10.13 -5.32 7.78
CA ILE A 154 10.52 -6.69 7.43
C ILE A 154 9.92 -7.04 6.05
N PRO A 155 10.55 -6.63 4.95
CA PRO A 155 10.10 -6.98 3.60
C PRO A 155 10.67 -8.33 3.17
N GLN A 156 9.79 -9.24 2.76
CA GLN A 156 10.16 -10.49 2.11
C GLN A 156 9.41 -10.59 0.79
N ALA A 157 10.12 -10.91 -0.29
CA ALA A 157 9.50 -11.12 -1.60
C ALA A 157 10.09 -12.34 -2.30
N LYS A 158 9.23 -13.05 -3.04
CA LYS A 158 9.63 -14.11 -3.98
C LYS A 158 9.13 -13.72 -5.37
N ILE A 159 10.01 -13.82 -6.36
CA ILE A 159 9.71 -13.58 -7.78
C ILE A 159 9.83 -14.92 -8.51
#